data_AF-A0A401TUT0-F1
#
_entry.id   AF-A0A401TUT0-F1
#
_cell.length_a   1.000
_cell.length_b   1.000
_cell.length_c   1.000
_cell.angle_alpha   90.00
_cell.angle_beta   90.00
_cell.angle_gamma   90.00
#
_symmetry.space_group_name_H-M   'P 1'
#
loop_
_entity.id
_entity.type
_entity.pdbx_description
1 polymer ?
#
loop_
_entity_poly.entity_id
_entity_poly.type
_entity_poly.pdbx_seq_one_letter_code
_entity_poly.pdbx_strand_id
1 'polypeptide(L)'
;QALSPIRDQLVRIALLIALGLVVAIIAGTILARRMLVPITALRTGARRLGAGDFGHRIKVKTADELEELAEQFNSMAGQLAETYSGLEAKVQERTRDLAQSINELKVLEEVGRAVASSLDLNAVLPTVAARALEITHADAVLIYGYDAAQRAFTLTQSIGIDSEAEGHHRAIDADNSPLGEAAAKGEPLAFPDLATRAFSSEVDTGSREENASKQESQPEHPLRDVVVGAGFHSVLVVPLVDQQGVLGALV
;
A
#
# COMPACT_ATOMS: atom_id res chain seq x y z
N GLN A 1 40.19 56.19 -94.77
CA GLN A 1 40.74 54.86 -94.45
C GLN A 1 41.69 54.85 -93.23
N ALA A 2 41.98 55.98 -92.57
CA ALA A 2 42.95 56.02 -91.46
C ALA A 2 42.44 55.54 -90.07
N LEU A 3 41.15 55.24 -89.91
CA LEU A 3 40.55 54.87 -88.61
C LEU A 3 40.34 53.35 -88.40
N SER A 4 40.56 52.50 -89.41
CA SER A 4 40.43 51.04 -89.28
C SER A 4 41.33 50.41 -88.19
N PRO A 5 42.61 50.79 -87.99
CA PRO A 5 43.44 50.13 -86.99
C PRO A 5 42.97 50.40 -85.55
N ILE A 6 42.39 51.58 -85.29
CA ILE A 6 41.86 51.94 -83.98
C ILE A 6 40.62 51.11 -83.64
N ARG A 7 39.72 50.90 -84.61
CA ARG A 7 38.52 50.08 -84.42
C ARG A 7 38.86 48.63 -84.08
N ASP A 8 39.85 48.05 -84.76
CA ASP A 8 40.26 46.66 -84.52
C ASP A 8 40.92 46.51 -83.14
N GLN A 9 41.68 47.50 -82.68
CA GLN A 9 42.19 47.54 -81.30
C GLN A 9 41.07 47.64 -80.26
N LEU A 10 40.08 48.50 -80.47
CA LEU A 10 38.92 48.63 -79.56
C LEU A 10 38.11 47.34 -79.45
N VAL A 11 37.87 46.65 -80.57
CA VAL A 11 37.17 45.36 -80.57
C VAL A 11 37.94 44.30 -79.79
N ARG A 12 39.27 44.22 -79.95
CA ARG A 12 40.11 43.28 -79.18
C ARG A 12 40.05 43.57 -77.67
N ILE A 13 40.14 44.84 -77.27
CA ILE A 13 40.03 45.24 -75.86
C ILE A 13 38.64 44.90 -75.31
N ALA A 14 37.57 45.19 -76.06
CA ALA A 14 36.21 44.87 -75.66
C ALA A 14 35.99 43.36 -75.49
N LEU A 15 36.54 42.53 -76.39
CA LEU A 15 36.49 41.07 -76.27
C LEU A 15 37.24 40.55 -75.04
N LEU A 16 38.41 41.13 -74.71
CA LEU A 16 39.16 40.75 -73.51
C LEU A 16 38.40 41.13 -72.23
N ILE A 17 37.79 42.32 -72.19
CA ILE A 17 36.94 42.75 -71.06
C ILE A 17 35.72 41.83 -70.92
N ALA A 18 35.05 41.52 -72.03
CA ALA A 18 33.91 40.62 -72.04
C ALA A 18 34.30 39.21 -71.55
N LEU A 19 35.43 38.68 -72.02
CA LEU A 19 35.95 37.39 -71.55
C LEU A 19 36.27 37.42 -70.05
N GLY A 20 36.92 38.48 -69.57
CA GLY A 20 37.21 38.67 -68.14
C GLY A 20 35.93 38.71 -67.30
N LEU A 21 34.89 39.41 -67.75
CA LEU A 21 33.58 39.45 -67.11
C LEU A 21 32.94 38.07 -67.04
N VAL A 22 32.97 37.30 -68.14
CA VAL A 22 32.43 35.95 -68.19
C VAL A 22 33.16 35.04 -67.19
N VAL A 23 34.49 35.08 -67.16
CA VAL A 23 35.29 34.30 -66.20
C VAL A 23 34.98 34.71 -64.76
N ALA A 24 34.88 36.01 -64.47
CA ALA A 24 34.56 36.51 -63.13
C ALA A 24 33.18 36.06 -62.66
N ILE A 25 32.17 36.09 -63.53
CA ILE A 25 30.82 35.62 -63.22
C ILE A 25 30.81 34.11 -62.95
N ILE A 26 31.52 33.32 -63.76
CA ILE A 26 31.62 31.87 -63.58
C ILE A 26 32.31 31.55 -62.25
N ALA A 27 33.47 32.16 -61.99
CA ALA A 27 34.22 31.95 -60.75
C ALA A 27 33.43 32.38 -59.51
N GLY A 28 32.80 33.56 -59.56
CA GLY A 28 31.95 34.07 -58.47
C GLY A 28 30.76 33.15 -58.19
N THR A 29 30.12 32.64 -59.24
CA THR A 29 28.99 31.70 -59.10
C THR A 29 29.43 30.36 -58.50
N ILE A 30 30.57 29.83 -58.93
CA ILE A 30 31.13 28.58 -58.38
C ILE A 30 31.47 28.76 -56.90
N LEU A 31 32.14 29.85 -56.54
CA LEU A 31 32.54 30.12 -55.15
C LEU A 31 31.31 30.32 -54.25
N ALA A 32 30.34 31.11 -54.71
CA ALA A 32 29.09 31.32 -53.97
C ALA A 32 28.34 30.01 -53.73
N ARG A 33 28.28 29.13 -54.73
CA ARG A 33 27.67 27.80 -54.58
C ARG A 33 28.45 26.90 -53.61
N ARG A 34 29.79 26.92 -53.67
CA ARG A 34 30.66 26.12 -52.78
C ARG A 34 30.55 26.53 -51.31
N MET A 35 30.16 27.77 -51.01
CA MET A 35 29.95 28.23 -49.63
C MET A 35 28.49 28.17 -49.18
N LEU A 36 27.55 28.74 -49.96
CA LEU A 36 26.17 28.91 -49.51
C LEU A 36 25.40 27.59 -49.43
N VAL A 37 25.69 26.63 -50.31
CA VAL A 37 24.99 25.34 -50.32
C VAL A 37 25.33 24.51 -49.06
N PRO A 38 26.61 24.30 -48.68
CA PRO A 38 26.93 23.62 -47.42
C PRO A 38 26.40 24.34 -46.17
N ILE A 39 26.48 25.67 -46.12
CA ILE A 39 26.00 26.45 -44.96
C ILE A 39 24.49 26.26 -44.76
N THR A 40 23.71 26.29 -45.85
CA THR A 40 22.26 26.07 -45.77
C THR A 40 21.92 24.63 -45.41
N ALA A 41 22.71 23.65 -45.87
CA ALA A 41 22.59 22.25 -45.46
C ALA A 41 22.86 22.08 -43.96
N LEU A 42 23.94 22.68 -43.43
CA LEU A 42 24.26 22.71 -41.99
C LEU A 42 23.17 23.35 -41.16
N ARG A 43 22.67 24.52 -41.57
CA ARG A 43 21.55 25.19 -40.89
C ARG A 43 20.31 24.30 -40.83
N THR A 44 19.98 23.64 -41.93
CA THR A 44 18.81 22.76 -42.00
C THR A 44 19.01 21.51 -41.16
N GLY A 45 20.20 20.91 -41.20
CA GLY A 45 20.56 19.76 -40.38
C GLY A 45 20.49 20.08 -38.89
N ALA A 46 21.06 21.21 -38.46
CA ALA A 46 21.00 21.66 -37.06
C ALA A 46 19.57 21.87 -36.58
N ARG A 47 18.70 22.45 -37.42
CA ARG A 47 17.27 22.61 -37.08
C ARG A 47 16.56 21.27 -36.93
N ARG A 48 16.85 20.29 -37.79
CA ARG A 48 16.28 18.93 -37.69
C ARG A 48 16.77 18.20 -36.45
N LEU A 49 18.08 18.30 -36.16
CA LEU A 49 18.67 17.73 -34.95
C LEU A 49 18.04 18.29 -33.69
N GLY A 50 17.85 19.62 -33.62
CA GLY A 50 17.16 20.27 -32.51
C GLY A 50 15.67 19.91 -32.38
N ALA A 51 15.06 19.39 -33.45
CA ALA A 51 13.68 18.88 -33.43
C ALA A 51 13.59 17.39 -33.06
N GLY A 52 14.72 16.75 -32.71
CA GLY A 52 14.77 15.33 -32.33
C GLY A 52 15.01 14.35 -33.49
N ASP A 53 15.25 14.84 -34.71
CA ASP A 53 15.59 13.97 -35.85
C ASP A 53 17.11 13.71 -35.88
N PHE A 54 17.55 12.80 -35.02
CA PHE A 54 18.95 12.38 -34.93
C PHE A 54 19.39 11.45 -36.08
N GLY A 55 18.47 11.04 -36.96
CA GLY A 55 18.74 10.17 -38.11
C GLY A 55 19.23 10.93 -39.35
N HIS A 56 18.98 12.25 -39.42
CA HIS A 56 19.42 13.05 -40.54
C HIS A 56 20.96 13.12 -40.62
N ARG A 57 21.49 13.07 -41.85
CA ARG A 57 22.93 13.19 -42.12
C ARG A 57 23.17 14.22 -43.20
N ILE A 58 24.10 15.12 -42.95
CA ILE A 58 24.54 16.15 -43.89
C ILE A 58 25.58 15.54 -44.82
N LYS A 59 25.36 15.65 -46.13
CA LYS A 59 26.30 15.18 -47.17
C LYS A 59 26.87 16.40 -47.90
N VAL A 60 28.06 16.82 -47.51
CA VAL A 60 28.83 17.91 -48.13
C VAL A 60 30.14 17.33 -48.64
N LYS A 61 30.56 17.72 -49.84
CA LYS A 61 31.83 17.32 -50.44
C LYS A 61 32.50 18.54 -51.04
N THR A 62 33.25 19.26 -50.21
CA THR A 62 33.90 20.52 -50.56
C THR A 62 35.41 20.47 -50.39
N ALA A 63 35.96 19.39 -49.82
CA ALA A 63 37.37 19.17 -49.53
C ALA A 63 38.00 20.35 -48.77
N ASP A 64 37.25 20.90 -47.82
CA ASP A 64 37.58 22.05 -46.98
C ASP A 64 36.96 21.88 -45.58
N GLU A 65 37.09 22.90 -44.74
CA GLU A 65 36.62 22.91 -43.36
C GLU A 65 35.09 22.74 -43.24
N LEU A 66 34.32 23.03 -44.30
CA LEU A 66 32.87 22.82 -44.30
C LEU A 66 32.50 21.34 -44.43
N GLU A 67 33.34 20.55 -45.11
CA GLU A 67 33.20 19.09 -45.16
C GLU A 67 33.51 18.49 -43.79
N GLU A 68 34.62 18.89 -43.16
CA GLU A 68 34.98 18.45 -41.81
C GLU A 68 33.88 18.81 -40.79
N LEU A 69 33.35 20.03 -40.85
CA LEU A 69 32.26 20.45 -39.97
C LEU A 69 30.98 19.61 -40.17
N ALA A 70 30.67 19.22 -41.41
CA ALA A 70 29.54 18.34 -41.68
C ALA A 70 29.77 16.92 -41.12
N GLU A 71 30.99 16.41 -41.17
CA GLU A 71 31.36 15.13 -40.56
C GLU A 71 31.26 15.17 -39.03
N GLN A 72 31.81 16.22 -38.39
CA GLN A 72 31.70 16.43 -36.95
C GLN A 72 30.24 16.54 -36.50
N PHE A 73 29.41 17.29 -37.26
CA PHE A 73 27.97 17.37 -37.02
C PHE A 73 27.30 16.00 -37.05
N ASN A 74 27.60 15.19 -38.08
CA ASN A 74 27.04 13.84 -38.21
C ASN A 74 27.46 12.91 -37.07
N SER A 75 28.71 13.05 -36.58
CA SER A 75 29.21 12.31 -35.43
C SER A 75 28.44 12.66 -34.15
N MET A 76 28.26 13.96 -33.86
CA MET A 76 27.45 14.41 -32.72
C MET A 76 26.00 13.92 -32.83
N ALA A 77 25.40 13.98 -34.03
CA ALA A 77 24.05 13.46 -34.26
C ALA A 77 23.96 11.95 -33.97
N GLY A 78 24.98 11.18 -34.33
CA GLY A 78 25.08 9.76 -34.00
C GLY A 78 25.15 9.48 -32.51
N GLN A 79 26.04 10.18 -31.79
CA GLN A 79 26.17 10.04 -30.33
C GLN A 79 24.88 10.41 -29.60
N LEU A 80 24.19 11.45 -30.06
CA LEU A 80 22.91 11.86 -29.48
C LEU A 80 21.83 10.81 -29.72
N ALA A 81 21.76 10.23 -30.92
CA ALA A 81 20.83 9.14 -31.23
C ALA A 81 21.03 7.94 -30.29
N GLU A 82 22.29 7.54 -30.06
CA GLU A 82 22.64 6.43 -29.17
C GLU A 82 22.33 6.74 -27.71
N THR A 83 22.60 7.97 -27.27
CA THR A 83 22.28 8.40 -25.91
C THR A 83 20.77 8.38 -25.65
N TYR A 84 19.98 8.87 -26.60
CA TYR A 84 18.52 8.88 -26.48
C TYR A 84 17.93 7.46 -26.46
N SER A 85 18.39 6.56 -27.35
CA SER A 85 17.91 5.18 -27.35
C SER A 85 18.29 4.43 -26.08
N GLY A 86 19.49 4.66 -25.54
CA GLY A 86 19.91 4.12 -24.25
C GLY A 86 19.06 4.64 -23.08
N LEU A 87 18.69 5.92 -23.10
CA LEU A 87 17.85 6.52 -22.06
C LEU A 87 16.42 5.96 -22.11
N GLU A 88 15.83 5.80 -23.30
CA GLU A 88 14.52 5.18 -23.47
C GLU A 88 14.50 3.75 -22.93
N ALA A 89 15.52 2.94 -23.26
CA ALA A 89 15.65 1.59 -22.73
C ALA A 89 15.72 1.57 -21.20
N LYS A 90 16.49 2.50 -20.61
CA LYS A 90 16.62 2.62 -19.14
C LYS A 90 15.31 3.08 -18.49
N VAL A 91 14.57 4.00 -19.10
CA VAL A 91 13.25 4.42 -18.61
C VAL A 91 12.28 3.24 -18.63
N GLN A 92 12.29 2.44 -19.70
CA GLN A 92 11.43 1.26 -19.82
C GLN A 92 11.77 0.20 -18.75
N GLU A 93 13.06 -0.06 -18.53
CA GLU A 93 13.54 -0.96 -17.47
C GLU A 93 13.06 -0.48 -16.09
N ARG A 94 13.30 0.78 -15.74
CA ARG A 94 12.89 1.34 -14.42
C ARG A 94 11.39 1.37 -14.24
N THR A 95 10.62 1.58 -15.31
CA THR A 95 9.16 1.52 -15.28
C THR A 95 8.68 0.10 -14.98
N ARG A 96 9.33 -0.91 -15.56
CA ARG A 96 9.04 -2.32 -15.30
C ARG A 96 9.39 -2.71 -13.86
N ASP A 97 10.57 -2.32 -13.37
CA ASP A 97 10.99 -2.58 -11.99
C ASP A 97 10.00 -1.96 -11.00
N LEU A 98 9.60 -0.70 -11.23
CA LEU A 98 8.64 -0.01 -10.37
C LEU A 98 7.28 -0.71 -10.36
N ALA A 99 6.79 -1.14 -11.54
CA ALA A 99 5.55 -1.90 -11.63
C ALA A 99 5.61 -3.22 -10.86
N GLN A 100 6.76 -3.90 -10.87
CA GLN A 100 6.97 -5.10 -10.08
C GLN A 100 6.96 -4.80 -8.58
N SER A 101 7.68 -3.77 -8.11
CA SER A 101 7.69 -3.39 -6.69
C SER A 101 6.30 -2.97 -6.19
N ILE A 102 5.49 -2.29 -7.00
CA ILE A 102 4.10 -1.97 -6.67
C ILE A 102 3.28 -3.25 -6.47
N ASN A 103 3.46 -4.24 -7.35
CA ASN A 103 2.75 -5.51 -7.24
C ASN A 103 3.17 -6.28 -5.98
N GLU A 104 4.46 -6.30 -5.65
CA GLU A 104 4.99 -6.92 -4.43
C GLU A 104 4.43 -6.26 -3.17
N LEU A 105 4.42 -4.92 -3.12
CA LEU A 105 3.82 -4.17 -2.02
C LEU A 105 2.32 -4.45 -1.85
N LYS A 106 1.58 -4.56 -2.96
CA LYS A 106 0.15 -4.87 -2.93
C LYS A 106 -0.13 -6.27 -2.36
N VAL A 107 0.68 -7.26 -2.74
CA VAL A 107 0.59 -8.61 -2.16
C VAL A 107 0.90 -8.57 -0.66
N LEU A 108 1.92 -7.82 -0.25
CA LEU A 108 2.26 -7.65 1.17
C LEU A 108 1.15 -6.94 1.94
N GLU A 109 0.51 -5.92 1.37
CA GLU A 109 -0.64 -5.23 1.96
C GLU A 109 -1.84 -6.17 2.13
N GLU A 110 -2.11 -7.03 1.15
CA GLU A 110 -3.18 -8.02 1.22
C GLU A 110 -2.95 -9.04 2.34
N VAL A 111 -1.71 -9.54 2.46
CA VAL A 111 -1.31 -10.41 3.58
C VAL A 111 -1.38 -9.66 4.90
N GLY A 112 -0.89 -8.42 4.97
CA GLY A 112 -0.95 -7.57 6.16
C GLY A 112 -2.38 -7.31 6.61
N ARG A 113 -3.31 -7.07 5.68
CA ARG A 113 -4.74 -6.92 5.96
C ARG A 113 -5.37 -8.22 6.46
N ALA A 114 -5.01 -9.37 5.87
CA ALA A 114 -5.47 -10.67 6.34
C ALA A 114 -5.00 -10.94 7.79
N VAL A 115 -3.73 -10.62 8.11
CA VAL A 115 -3.20 -10.73 9.47
C VAL A 115 -3.86 -9.73 10.42
N ALA A 116 -4.03 -8.47 10.02
CA ALA A 116 -4.65 -7.42 10.85
C ALA A 116 -6.14 -7.69 11.12
N SER A 117 -6.87 -8.31 10.18
CA SER A 117 -8.26 -8.75 10.39
C SER A 117 -8.41 -9.80 11.50
N SER A 118 -7.31 -10.45 11.89
CA SER A 118 -7.27 -11.39 13.00
C SER A 118 -7.06 -10.74 14.38
N LEU A 119 -6.85 -9.43 14.49
CA LEU A 119 -6.50 -8.76 15.76
C LEU A 119 -7.41 -7.58 16.17
N ASP A 120 -8.47 -7.25 15.44
CA ASP A 120 -9.44 -6.26 15.96
C ASP A 120 -10.44 -6.93 16.89
N LEU A 121 -10.03 -7.10 18.16
CA LEU A 121 -10.85 -7.69 19.21
C LEU A 121 -12.21 -6.97 19.33
N ASN A 122 -12.25 -5.65 19.11
CA ASN A 122 -13.49 -4.87 19.16
C ASN A 122 -14.43 -5.15 17.97
N ALA A 123 -13.91 -5.59 16.82
CA ALA A 123 -14.73 -6.01 15.68
C ALA A 123 -15.19 -7.48 15.79
N VAL A 124 -14.37 -8.34 16.41
CA VAL A 124 -14.65 -9.79 16.50
C VAL A 124 -15.59 -10.12 17.66
N LEU A 125 -15.41 -9.52 18.84
CA LEU A 125 -16.20 -9.83 20.03
C LEU A 125 -17.71 -9.64 19.84
N PRO A 126 -18.22 -8.57 19.18
CA PRO A 126 -19.64 -8.44 18.90
C PRO A 126 -20.18 -9.57 18.02
N THR A 127 -19.38 -10.01 17.05
CA THR A 127 -19.76 -11.11 16.15
C THR A 127 -19.83 -12.44 16.89
N VAL A 128 -18.85 -12.73 17.77
CA VAL A 128 -18.83 -13.94 18.61
C VAL A 128 -20.02 -13.95 19.57
N ALA A 129 -20.28 -12.82 20.26
CA ALA A 129 -21.42 -12.71 21.17
C ALA A 129 -22.76 -12.92 20.44
N ALA A 130 -22.93 -12.37 19.24
CA ALA A 130 -24.16 -12.54 18.45
C ALA A 130 -24.37 -14.00 18.02
N ARG A 131 -23.31 -14.71 17.62
CA ARG A 131 -23.37 -16.14 17.27
C ARG A 131 -23.63 -17.03 18.48
N ALA A 132 -23.03 -16.71 19.62
CA ALA A 132 -23.29 -17.42 20.87
C ALA A 132 -24.77 -17.32 21.25
N LEU A 133 -25.35 -16.10 21.20
CA LEU A 133 -26.76 -15.86 21.47
C LEU A 133 -27.68 -16.68 20.54
N GLU A 134 -27.35 -16.72 19.24
CA GLU A 134 -28.10 -17.48 18.23
C GLU A 134 -28.04 -19.00 18.46
N ILE A 135 -26.88 -19.53 18.86
CA ILE A 135 -26.69 -20.98 19.07
C ILE A 135 -27.35 -21.42 20.38
N THR A 136 -27.11 -20.69 21.47
CA THR A 136 -27.62 -21.05 22.79
C THR A 136 -29.09 -20.71 22.97
N HIS A 137 -29.65 -19.84 22.10
CA HIS A 137 -30.99 -19.26 22.25
C HIS A 137 -31.18 -18.60 23.63
N ALA A 138 -30.09 -18.07 24.19
CA ALA A 138 -30.12 -17.37 25.47
C ALA A 138 -30.78 -15.99 25.31
N ASP A 139 -31.28 -15.45 26.42
CA ASP A 139 -31.85 -14.11 26.48
C ASP A 139 -30.76 -13.01 26.47
N ALA A 140 -29.53 -13.35 26.90
CA ALA A 140 -28.38 -12.46 26.91
C ALA A 140 -27.05 -13.23 26.79
N VAL A 141 -26.02 -12.55 26.31
CA VAL A 141 -24.62 -13.01 26.32
C VAL A 141 -23.70 -11.87 26.76
N LEU A 142 -22.78 -12.18 27.66
CA LEU A 142 -21.77 -11.27 28.19
C LEU A 142 -20.38 -11.85 27.97
N ILE A 143 -19.43 -11.03 27.53
CA ILE A 143 -18.03 -11.41 27.42
C ILE A 143 -17.21 -10.54 28.37
N TYR A 144 -16.51 -11.21 29.27
CA TYR A 144 -15.60 -10.62 30.23
C TYR A 144 -14.16 -10.89 29.86
N GLY A 145 -13.32 -9.85 29.85
CA GLY A 145 -11.87 -9.96 29.78
C GLY A 145 -11.26 -10.07 31.17
N TYR A 146 -10.26 -10.92 31.36
CA TYR A 146 -9.58 -11.08 32.64
C TYR A 146 -8.36 -10.14 32.75
N ASP A 147 -8.33 -9.31 33.79
CA ASP A 147 -7.16 -8.50 34.14
C ASP A 147 -6.39 -9.18 35.27
N ALA A 148 -5.22 -9.74 34.94
CA ALA A 148 -4.36 -10.44 35.89
C ALA A 148 -3.75 -9.51 36.97
N ALA A 149 -3.60 -8.21 36.70
CA ALA A 149 -3.06 -7.26 37.67
C ALA A 149 -4.10 -6.91 38.75
N GLN A 150 -5.37 -6.84 38.36
CA GLN A 150 -6.49 -6.53 39.26
C GLN A 150 -7.20 -7.78 39.79
N ARG A 151 -6.87 -8.97 39.29
CA ARG A 151 -7.58 -10.23 39.55
C ARG A 151 -9.10 -10.08 39.38
N ALA A 152 -9.50 -9.40 38.30
CA ALA A 152 -10.89 -9.03 38.07
C ALA A 152 -11.30 -9.25 36.61
N PHE A 153 -12.56 -9.62 36.41
CA PHE A 153 -13.21 -9.78 35.12
C PHE A 153 -13.92 -8.49 34.74
N THR A 154 -13.51 -7.86 33.64
CA THR A 154 -14.12 -6.61 33.15
C THR A 154 -15.00 -6.87 31.94
N LEU A 155 -16.23 -6.37 31.97
CA LEU A 155 -17.17 -6.53 30.86
C LEU A 155 -16.61 -5.85 29.61
N THR A 156 -16.40 -6.64 28.55
CA THR A 156 -15.84 -6.17 27.28
C THR A 156 -16.92 -6.05 26.20
N GLN A 157 -17.90 -6.94 26.20
CA GLN A 157 -19.03 -6.94 25.27
C GLN A 157 -20.30 -7.48 25.94
N SER A 158 -21.46 -6.90 25.64
CA SER A 158 -22.78 -7.43 26.05
C SER A 158 -23.79 -7.38 24.90
N ILE A 159 -24.70 -8.35 24.87
CA ILE A 159 -25.89 -8.38 24.02
C ILE A 159 -27.07 -8.87 24.88
N GLY A 160 -28.23 -8.24 24.78
CA GLY A 160 -29.44 -8.62 25.52
C GLY A 160 -29.57 -8.01 26.93
N ILE A 161 -28.51 -7.36 27.42
CA ILE A 161 -28.50 -6.56 28.67
C ILE A 161 -27.90 -5.19 28.36
N ASP A 162 -28.50 -4.15 28.91
CA ASP A 162 -28.04 -2.76 28.76
C ASP A 162 -26.61 -2.60 29.33
N SER A 163 -25.66 -2.25 28.47
CA SER A 163 -24.26 -2.00 28.85
C SER A 163 -24.07 -0.66 29.56
N GLU A 164 -25.03 0.25 29.44
CA GLU A 164 -24.99 1.61 30.02
C GLU A 164 -25.63 1.69 31.41
N ALA A 165 -26.32 0.65 31.87
CA ALA A 165 -26.85 0.59 33.23
C ALA A 165 -25.70 0.65 34.26
N GLU A 166 -25.60 1.77 34.99
CA GLU A 166 -24.64 1.95 36.09
C GLU A 166 -24.83 0.85 37.13
N GLY A 167 -23.84 -0.04 37.28
CA GLY A 167 -23.94 -1.14 38.24
C GLY A 167 -22.72 -2.06 38.29
N HIS A 168 -22.72 -2.92 39.31
CA HIS A 168 -21.71 -3.90 39.70
C HIS A 168 -21.35 -4.95 38.58
N HIS A 169 -21.93 -4.79 37.37
CA HIS A 169 -21.71 -5.38 36.02
C HIS A 169 -20.28 -5.50 35.60
N ARG A 170 -19.62 -4.37 35.84
CA ARG A 170 -18.57 -3.92 34.95
C ARG A 170 -17.24 -4.53 35.32
N ALA A 171 -17.06 -4.85 36.60
CA ALA A 171 -15.90 -5.51 37.14
C ALA A 171 -16.34 -6.51 38.22
N ILE A 172 -16.00 -7.78 38.03
CA ILE A 172 -16.31 -8.86 38.97
C ILE A 172 -14.99 -9.44 39.48
N ASP A 173 -14.84 -9.50 40.79
CA ASP A 173 -13.66 -10.07 41.45
C ASP A 173 -13.52 -11.57 41.11
N ALA A 174 -12.32 -12.03 40.78
CA ALA A 174 -12.07 -13.41 40.43
C ALA A 174 -12.11 -14.37 41.64
N ASP A 175 -11.77 -13.91 42.84
CA ASP A 175 -11.58 -14.79 43.99
C ASP A 175 -12.92 -15.27 44.59
N ASN A 176 -14.02 -14.53 44.35
CA ASN A 176 -15.36 -14.85 44.88
C ASN A 176 -16.46 -14.80 43.81
N SER A 177 -16.17 -15.26 42.59
CA SER A 177 -17.16 -15.30 41.51
C SER A 177 -17.21 -16.65 40.79
N PRO A 178 -18.40 -17.03 40.28
CA PRO A 178 -18.54 -18.16 39.35
C PRO A 178 -17.62 -18.06 38.12
N LEU A 179 -17.23 -16.85 37.72
CA LEU A 179 -16.32 -16.59 36.60
C LEU A 179 -14.90 -17.03 36.95
N GLY A 180 -14.42 -16.66 38.14
CA GLY A 180 -13.12 -17.11 38.63
C GLY A 180 -13.08 -18.59 38.95
N GLU A 181 -14.17 -19.16 39.48
CA GLU A 181 -14.27 -20.61 39.71
C GLU A 181 -14.20 -21.40 38.40
N ALA A 182 -14.97 -21.00 37.38
CA ALA A 182 -14.94 -21.61 36.05
C ALA A 182 -13.53 -21.49 35.43
N ALA A 183 -12.92 -20.32 35.54
CA ALA A 183 -11.58 -20.05 35.01
C ALA A 183 -10.48 -20.85 35.71
N ALA A 184 -10.57 -21.01 37.04
CA ALA A 184 -9.62 -21.79 37.84
C ALA A 184 -9.72 -23.30 37.56
N LYS A 185 -10.95 -23.81 37.35
CA LYS A 185 -11.18 -25.22 36.97
C LYS A 185 -10.88 -25.48 35.49
N GLY A 186 -11.00 -24.46 34.63
CA GLY A 186 -10.91 -24.60 33.18
C GLY A 186 -12.11 -25.33 32.57
N GLU A 187 -13.23 -25.42 33.29
CA GLU A 187 -14.44 -26.15 32.88
C GLU A 187 -15.67 -25.24 32.93
N PRO A 188 -16.66 -25.42 32.04
CA PRO A 188 -17.91 -24.68 32.09
C PRO A 188 -18.72 -24.97 33.35
N LEU A 189 -19.32 -23.93 33.94
CA LEU A 189 -20.21 -24.04 35.10
C LEU A 189 -21.64 -23.68 34.70
N ALA A 190 -22.56 -24.64 34.80
CA ALA A 190 -23.97 -24.45 34.49
C ALA A 190 -24.81 -24.36 35.76
N PHE A 191 -25.65 -23.33 35.84
CA PHE A 191 -26.58 -23.11 36.94
C PHE A 191 -28.00 -23.05 36.36
N PRO A 192 -28.73 -24.19 36.33
CA PRO A 192 -30.02 -24.29 35.67
C PRO A 192 -31.15 -23.58 36.41
N ASP A 193 -30.99 -23.30 37.71
CA ASP A 193 -31.95 -22.54 38.50
C ASP A 193 -31.23 -21.70 39.57
N LEU A 194 -31.22 -20.39 39.37
CA LEU A 194 -30.63 -19.36 40.24
C LEU A 194 -31.47 -19.07 41.49
N ALA A 195 -32.72 -19.54 41.56
CA ALA A 195 -33.56 -19.48 42.75
C ALA A 195 -33.17 -20.56 43.77
N THR A 196 -32.61 -21.69 43.32
CA THR A 196 -32.06 -22.72 44.20
C THR A 196 -30.86 -22.17 44.98
N ARG A 197 -30.79 -22.46 46.28
CA ARG A 197 -29.76 -21.91 47.18
C ARG A 197 -28.33 -22.42 46.91
N ALA A 198 -28.14 -23.30 45.94
CA ALA A 198 -26.91 -24.03 45.78
C ALA A 198 -26.20 -23.66 44.46
N PHE A 199 -25.26 -22.70 44.54
CA PHE A 199 -24.08 -22.71 43.66
C PHE A 199 -23.16 -23.87 44.12
N SER A 200 -23.70 -25.09 44.27
CA SER A 200 -22.90 -26.27 44.58
C SER A 200 -22.86 -27.16 43.35
N SER A 201 -21.65 -27.40 42.88
CA SER A 201 -21.30 -28.60 42.14
C SER A 201 -21.78 -29.82 42.94
N GLU A 202 -22.93 -30.40 42.56
CA GLU A 202 -23.32 -31.73 43.01
C GLU A 202 -22.36 -32.75 42.40
N VAL A 203 -21.27 -33.03 43.12
CA VAL A 203 -20.57 -34.30 42.98
C VAL A 203 -21.38 -35.31 43.80
N ASP A 204 -22.21 -36.08 43.11
CA ASP A 204 -22.82 -37.29 43.65
C ASP A 204 -21.71 -38.33 43.93
N THR A 205 -21.18 -38.32 45.15
CA THR A 205 -20.55 -39.50 45.72
C THR A 205 -21.31 -39.86 46.98
N GLY A 206 -22.11 -40.92 46.87
CA GLY A 206 -22.97 -41.40 47.93
C GLY A 206 -22.26 -41.70 49.26
N SER A 207 -23.09 -41.67 50.31
CA SER A 207 -22.89 -42.19 51.66
C SER A 207 -22.00 -41.40 52.63
N ARG A 208 -22.62 -40.55 53.46
CA ARG A 208 -22.93 -40.87 54.89
C ARG A 208 -23.48 -39.64 55.60
N GLU A 209 -24.58 -39.86 56.33
CA GLU A 209 -25.08 -38.99 57.37
C GLU A 209 -24.04 -38.84 58.50
N GLU A 210 -23.81 -37.61 58.98
CA GLU A 210 -23.92 -37.25 60.41
C GLU A 210 -23.48 -35.80 60.67
N ASN A 211 -24.24 -35.15 61.57
CA ASN A 211 -23.88 -34.00 62.40
C ASN A 211 -23.94 -32.57 61.82
N ALA A 212 -25.13 -32.01 61.97
CA ALA A 212 -25.42 -30.83 62.82
C ALA A 212 -24.47 -29.61 62.79
N SER A 213 -25.09 -28.49 62.41
CA SER A 213 -24.88 -27.16 62.98
C SER A 213 -23.49 -26.55 62.83
N LYS A 214 -23.23 -26.00 61.64
CA LYS A 214 -22.52 -24.73 61.52
C LYS A 214 -23.23 -23.87 60.48
N GLN A 215 -23.86 -22.82 60.98
CA GLN A 215 -24.31 -21.66 60.23
C GLN A 215 -23.06 -20.96 59.69
N GLU A 216 -22.45 -21.51 58.64
CA GLU A 216 -21.42 -20.80 57.87
C GLU A 216 -22.14 -20.00 56.80
N SER A 217 -22.26 -18.70 57.06
CA SER A 217 -22.71 -17.68 56.13
C SER A 217 -21.80 -17.73 54.89
N GLN A 218 -22.20 -18.51 53.89
CA GLN A 218 -21.49 -18.62 52.61
C GLN A 218 -21.72 -17.34 51.79
N PRO A 219 -20.68 -16.83 51.10
CA PRO A 219 -20.69 -15.50 50.51
C PRO A 219 -21.71 -15.40 49.37
N GLU A 220 -22.51 -14.34 49.42
CA GLU A 220 -23.40 -13.92 48.34
C GLU A 220 -22.55 -13.67 47.08
N HIS A 221 -22.82 -14.39 45.98
CA HIS A 221 -22.04 -14.24 44.76
C HIS A 221 -22.48 -12.98 44.00
N PRO A 222 -21.57 -12.03 43.69
CA PRO A 222 -21.93 -10.76 43.05
C PRO A 222 -22.62 -10.90 41.69
N LEU A 223 -22.37 -11.97 40.94
CA LEU A 223 -23.09 -12.25 39.68
C LEU A 223 -24.53 -12.69 39.88
N ARG A 224 -24.85 -13.30 41.02
CA ARG A 224 -26.17 -13.83 41.28
C ARG A 224 -27.18 -12.71 41.45
N ASP A 225 -26.86 -11.70 42.26
CA ASP A 225 -27.76 -10.56 42.59
C ASP A 225 -28.23 -9.80 41.34
N VAL A 226 -27.57 -10.07 40.24
CA VAL A 226 -27.47 -9.24 39.07
C VAL A 226 -28.16 -9.92 37.95
N VAL A 227 -27.83 -11.18 37.76
CA VAL A 227 -28.51 -12.05 36.83
C VAL A 227 -29.94 -12.24 37.35
N VAL A 228 -30.13 -12.38 38.67
CA VAL A 228 -31.46 -12.38 39.31
C VAL A 228 -32.12 -10.99 39.24
N GLY A 229 -31.38 -9.90 39.51
CA GLY A 229 -31.91 -8.54 39.44
C GLY A 229 -32.37 -8.12 38.03
N ALA A 230 -31.74 -8.69 37.00
CA ALA A 230 -32.09 -8.51 35.59
C ALA A 230 -33.18 -9.49 35.10
N GLY A 231 -33.64 -10.42 35.94
CA GLY A 231 -34.77 -11.32 35.66
C GLY A 231 -34.40 -12.65 34.99
N PHE A 232 -33.13 -13.05 34.98
CA PHE A 232 -32.70 -14.33 34.44
C PHE A 232 -32.82 -15.47 35.48
N HIS A 233 -33.18 -16.66 35.00
CA HIS A 233 -33.44 -17.83 35.85
C HIS A 233 -32.31 -18.88 35.83
N SER A 234 -31.50 -18.89 34.78
CA SER A 234 -30.38 -19.82 34.61
C SER A 234 -29.18 -19.09 34.05
N VAL A 235 -27.96 -19.57 34.32
CA VAL A 235 -26.72 -19.01 33.75
C VAL A 235 -25.72 -20.10 33.42
N LEU A 236 -24.97 -19.93 32.34
CA LEU A 236 -23.88 -20.81 31.93
C LEU A 236 -22.60 -19.98 31.84
N VAL A 237 -21.60 -20.32 32.62
CA VAL A 237 -20.30 -19.65 32.59
C VAL A 237 -19.30 -20.54 31.85
N VAL A 238 -18.75 -20.05 30.76
CA VAL A 238 -17.75 -20.74 29.94
C VAL A 238 -16.41 -20.01 30.06
N PRO A 239 -15.36 -20.63 30.63
CA PRO A 239 -14.06 -19.98 30.75
C PRO A 239 -13.36 -19.89 29.39
N LEU A 240 -12.76 -18.74 29.09
CA LEU A 240 -11.93 -18.52 27.91
C LEU A 240 -10.47 -18.65 28.36
N VAL A 241 -9.86 -19.81 28.09
CA VAL A 241 -8.48 -20.13 28.48
C VAL A 241 -7.63 -20.46 27.26
N ASP A 242 -6.36 -20.12 27.31
CA ASP A 242 -5.35 -20.49 26.31
C ASP A 242 -4.16 -21.21 26.98
N GLN A 243 -3.06 -21.39 26.23
CA GLN A 243 -1.84 -22.03 26.76
C GLN A 243 -1.08 -21.16 27.78
N GLN A 244 -1.38 -19.87 27.87
CA GLN A 244 -0.73 -18.89 28.74
C GLN A 244 -1.54 -18.60 30.00
N GLY A 245 -2.85 -18.87 29.99
CA GLY A 245 -3.71 -18.81 31.17
C GLY A 245 -5.15 -18.43 30.84
N VAL A 246 -5.77 -17.70 31.77
CA VAL A 246 -7.15 -17.23 31.64
C VAL A 246 -7.16 -15.94 30.81
N LEU A 247 -7.90 -15.95 29.70
CA LEU A 247 -8.14 -14.77 28.88
C LEU A 247 -9.42 -14.03 29.33
N GLY A 248 -10.40 -14.77 29.83
CA GLY A 248 -11.70 -14.21 30.17
C GLY A 248 -12.77 -15.26 30.46
N ALA A 249 -14.02 -14.84 30.39
CA ALA A 249 -15.18 -15.73 30.52
C ALA A 249 -16.33 -15.23 29.62
N LEU A 250 -17.09 -16.17 29.06
CA LEU A 250 -18.36 -15.93 28.38
C LEU A 250 -19.48 -16.41 29.30
N VAL A 251 -20.49 -15.56 29.50
CA VAL A 251 -21.65 -15.78 30.38
C VAL A 251 -22.93 -15.66 29.58
#